data_AF-A0A0P9L258-F1
#
_entry.id   AF-A0A0P9L258-F1
#
_cell.length_a   1.000
_cell.length_b   1.000
_cell.length_c   1.000
_cell.angle_alpha   90.00
_cell.angle_beta   90.00
_cell.angle_gamma   90.00
#
_symmetry.space_group_name_H-M   'P 1'
#
loop_
_entity.id
_entity.type
_entity.pdbx_description
1 polymer ?
#
loop_
_entity_poly.entity_id
_entity_poly.type
_entity_poly.pdbx_seq_one_letter_code
_entity_poly.pdbx_strand_id
1 'polypeptide(L)' 'MSIEQTQQEPTTANAPHRLICQHVCRWTKTYTMPCHVIKAMPDGRLKVLVYGDRYWKGREHVQRVRYVEAGRVIAAE' A
#
# COMPACT_ATOMS: atom_id res chain seq x y z
N MET A 1 18.17 -23.47 16.26
CA MET A 1 18.30 -22.00 16.24
C MET A 1 17.10 -21.48 15.47
N SER A 2 16.00 -21.18 16.19
CA SER A 2 14.76 -20.73 15.58
C SER A 2 14.85 -19.22 15.44
N ILE A 3 15.08 -18.75 14.22
CA ILE A 3 14.94 -17.33 13.86
C ILE A 3 13.45 -17.00 13.97
N GLU A 4 13.07 -16.41 15.09
CA GLU A 4 11.77 -15.80 15.29
C GLU A 4 11.64 -14.68 14.24
N GLN A 5 10.89 -14.96 13.18
CA GLN A 5 10.46 -13.94 12.24
C GLN A 5 9.59 -12.97 13.02
N THR A 6 10.18 -11.88 13.51
CA THR A 6 9.46 -10.79 14.14
C THR A 6 8.50 -10.23 13.10
N GLN A 7 7.24 -10.67 13.14
CA GLN A 7 6.16 -10.02 12.42
C GLN A 7 5.97 -8.64 13.07
N GLN A 8 6.80 -7.70 12.64
CA GLN A 8 6.69 -6.30 12.99
C GLN A 8 5.31 -5.85 12.52
N GLU A 9 4.50 -5.31 13.45
CA GLU A 9 3.14 -4.89 13.12
C GLU A 9 3.20 -3.95 11.91
N PRO A 10 2.40 -4.23 10.87
CA PRO A 10 2.52 -3.52 9.61
C PRO A 10 1.98 -2.11 9.87
N THR A 11 2.91 -1.18 9.99
CA THR A 11 2.68 0.23 10.34
C THR A 11 3.10 1.10 9.17
N THR A 12 2.48 2.26 9.02
CA THR A 12 2.75 3.23 7.95
C THR A 12 4.25 3.56 7.82
N ALA A 13 4.98 3.58 8.94
CA ALA A 13 6.41 3.87 8.99
C ALA A 13 7.31 2.74 8.44
N ASN A 14 6.81 1.51 8.40
CA ASN A 14 7.54 0.33 7.93
C ASN A 14 7.01 -0.20 6.58
N ALA A 15 6.25 0.61 5.84
CA ALA A 15 5.67 0.20 4.57
C ALA A 15 6.75 0.20 3.46
N PRO A 16 7.15 -0.97 2.93
CA PRO A 16 8.27 -1.07 1.98
C PRO A 16 7.88 -0.67 0.56
N HIS A 17 6.59 -0.47 0.29
CA HIS A 17 6.08 -0.15 -1.02
C HIS A 17 5.17 1.07 -0.98
N ARG A 18 5.01 1.71 -2.15
CA ARG A 18 4.05 2.80 -2.36
C ARG A 18 3.15 2.44 -3.53
N LEU A 19 1.85 2.58 -3.31
CA LEU A 19 0.83 2.43 -4.35
C LEU A 19 0.59 3.78 -5.03
N ILE A 20 0.80 3.85 -6.33
CA ILE A 20 0.45 5.01 -7.15
C ILE A 20 -1.06 5.00 -7.38
N CYS A 21 -1.72 6.03 -6.89
CA CYS A 21 -3.16 6.25 -7.06
C CYS A 21 -3.42 7.48 -7.91
N GLN A 22 -4.46 7.39 -8.74
CA GLN A 22 -4.99 8.52 -9.48
C GLN A 22 -6.46 8.72 -9.08
N HIS A 23 -6.83 9.94 -8.72
CA HIS A 23 -8.21 10.29 -8.41
C HIS A 23 -8.67 11.39 -9.35
N VAL A 24 -9.73 11.09 -10.10
CA VAL A 24 -10.39 12.02 -11.01
C VAL A 24 -11.64 12.54 -10.30
N CYS A 25 -11.63 13.82 -9.96
CA CYS A 25 -12.82 14.57 -9.52
C CYS A 25 -13.09 15.67 -10.54
N ARG A 26 -12.85 16.93 -10.18
CA ARG A 26 -12.83 18.07 -11.12
C ARG A 26 -11.50 18.20 -11.87
N TRP A 27 -10.42 17.72 -11.26
CA TRP A 27 -9.06 17.67 -11.81
C TRP A 27 -8.46 16.31 -11.47
N THR A 28 -7.52 15.86 -12.29
CA THR A 28 -6.79 14.61 -12.03
C THR A 28 -5.68 14.86 -11.03
N LYS A 29 -5.74 14.20 -9.86
CA LYS A 29 -4.68 14.24 -8.87
C LYS A 29 -4.03 12.87 -8.73
N THR A 30 -2.73 12.83 -8.97
CA THR A 30 -1.89 11.66 -8.70
C THR A 30 -1.28 11.80 -7.31
N TYR A 31 -1.34 10.72 -6.52
CA TYR A 31 -0.76 10.66 -5.18
C TYR A 31 -0.29 9.24 -4.88
N THR A 32 0.63 9.10 -3.94
CA THR A 32 1.13 7.81 -3.48
C THR A 32 0.61 7.49 -2.10
N MET A 33 0.34 6.22 -1.84
CA MET A 33 -0.06 5.72 -0.52
C MET A 33 0.91 4.62 -0.08
N PRO A 34 1.41 4.65 1.17
CA PRO A 34 2.24 3.57 1.69
C PRO A 34 1.45 2.26 1.77
N CYS A 35 2.07 1.15 1.38
CA CYS A 35 1.43 -0.16 1.37
C CYS A 35 2.39 -1.34 1.65
N HIS A 36 1.81 -2.45 2.13
CA HIS A 36 2.45 -3.76 2.15
C HIS A 36 1.81 -4.67 1.10
N VAL A 37 2.64 -5.41 0.38
CA VAL A 37 2.19 -6.51 -0.45
C VAL A 37 1.93 -7.71 0.44
N ILE A 38 0.69 -8.19 0.48
CA ILE A 38 0.29 -9.36 1.27
C ILE A 38 0.59 -10.63 0.47
N LYS A 39 0.12 -10.67 -0.78
CA LYS A 39 0.35 -11.80 -1.70
C LYS A 39 0.14 -11.40 -3.15
N ALA A 40 0.80 -12.11 -4.05
CA ALA A 40 0.46 -12.12 -5.47
C ALA A 40 -0.77 -13.02 -5.69
N MET A 41 -1.69 -12.56 -6.51
CA MET A 41 -2.86 -13.30 -6.95
C MET A 41 -2.54 -14.00 -8.29
N PRO A 42 -3.20 -15.14 -8.59
CA PRO A 42 -2.96 -15.88 -9.84
C PRO A 42 -3.37 -15.11 -11.10
N ASP A 43 -4.17 -14.05 -10.97
CA ASP A 43 -4.56 -13.15 -12.06
C ASP A 43 -3.49 -12.09 -12.39
N GLY A 44 -2.33 -12.13 -11.73
CA GLY A 44 -1.25 -11.15 -11.88
C GLY A 44 -1.45 -9.87 -11.07
N ARG A 45 -2.53 -9.76 -10.28
CA ARG A 45 -2.74 -8.63 -9.36
C ARG A 45 -2.04 -8.87 -8.03
N LEU A 46 -1.73 -7.80 -7.32
CA LEU A 46 -1.23 -7.82 -5.95
C LEU A 46 -2.36 -7.52 -4.98
N LYS A 47 -2.51 -8.35 -3.97
CA LYS A 47 -3.29 -8.02 -2.78
C LYS A 47 -2.40 -7.19 -1.87
N VAL A 48 -2.75 -5.92 -1.67
CA VAL A 48 -1.97 -4.96 -0.89
C VAL A 48 -2.78 -4.43 0.28
N LEU A 49 -2.12 -4.24 1.43
CA LEU A 49 -2.64 -3.47 2.56
C LEU A 49 -2.14 -2.04 2.43
N VAL A 50 -3.04 -1.08 2.29
CA VAL A 50 -2.71 0.33 2.12
C VAL A 50 -3.07 1.10 3.39
N TYR A 51 -2.22 2.04 3.79
CA TYR A 51 -2.50 2.96 4.89
C TYR A 51 -2.94 4.33 4.38
N GLY A 52 -3.83 4.97 5.12
CA GLY A 52 -4.40 6.25 4.74
C GLY A 52 -5.71 6.13 3.99
N ASP A 53 -6.30 7.28 3.72
CA ASP A 53 -7.40 7.41 2.77
C ASP A 53 -7.12 8.54 1.79
N ARG A 54 -6.88 8.16 0.54
CA ARG A 54 -6.52 9.06 -0.57
C ARG A 54 -5.31 9.93 -0.20
N TYR A 55 -5.44 11.25 -0.33
CA TYR A 55 -4.44 12.26 0.00
C TYR A 55 -4.88 13.10 1.22
N TRP A 56 -5.64 12.52 2.16
CA TRP A 56 -6.13 13.24 3.32
C TRP A 56 -5.18 13.04 4.50
N LYS A 57 -4.71 14.14 5.10
CA LYS A 57 -3.87 14.13 6.30
C LYS A 57 -4.69 13.69 7.52
N GLY A 58 -4.07 13.01 8.49
CA GLY A 58 -4.73 12.57 9.72
C GLY A 58 -5.52 11.28 9.59
N ARG A 59 -5.43 10.60 8.44
CA ARG A 59 -6.07 9.30 8.17
C ARG A 59 -5.11 8.13 8.13
N GLU A 60 -3.88 8.31 8.62
CA GLU A 60 -2.80 7.31 8.58
C GLU A 60 -3.16 6.01 9.35
N HIS A 61 -4.08 6.10 10.31
CA HIS A 61 -4.63 4.97 11.06
C HIS A 61 -5.58 4.09 10.24
N VAL A 62 -6.11 4.60 9.12
CA VAL A 62 -7.04 3.86 8.27
C VAL A 62 -6.25 2.83 7.47
N GLN A 63 -6.64 1.57 7.58
CA GLN A 63 -6.06 0.47 6.82
C GLN A 63 -7.10 -0.10 5.86
N ARG A 64 -6.70 -0.35 4.61
CA ARG A 64 -7.60 -0.93 3.62
C ARG A 64 -6.89 -1.89 2.69
N VAL A 65 -7.47 -3.08 2.54
CA VAL A 65 -7.02 -4.06 1.55
C VAL A 65 -7.50 -3.65 0.17
N ARG A 66 -6.60 -3.68 -0.82
CA ARG A 66 -6.89 -3.44 -2.24
C ARG A 66 -6.26 -4.52 -3.10
N TYR A 67 -6.83 -4.68 -4.30
CA TYR A 67 -6.32 -5.53 -5.34
C TYR A 67 -5.88 -4.63 -6.49
N VAL A 68 -4.60 -4.64 -6.81
CA VAL A 68 -3.99 -3.67 -7.72
C VAL A 68 -3.06 -4.37 -8.69
N GLU A 69 -2.87 -3.82 -9.88
CA GLU A 69 -1.87 -4.32 -10.81
C GLU A 69 -0.46 -4.13 -10.24
N ALA A 70 0.43 -5.10 -10.46
CA ALA A 70 1.80 -5.07 -9.93
C ALA A 70 2.57 -3.82 -10.37
N GLY A 71 2.36 -3.35 -11.62
CA GLY A 71 3.02 -2.16 -12.16
C GLY A 71 2.61 -0.83 -11.50
N ARG A 72 1.59 -0.82 -10.63
CA ARG A 72 1.18 0.37 -9.86
C ARG A 72 1.86 0.46 -8.50
N VAL A 73 2.56 -0.59 -8.08
CA VAL A 73 3.26 -0.66 -6.80
C VAL A 73 4.75 -0.43 -7.07
N ILE A 74 5.32 0.58 -6.43
CA ILE A 74 6.75 0.90 -6.51
C ILE A 74 7.40 0.62 -5.16
N ALA A 75 8.68 0.26 -5.15
CA ALA A 75 9.45 0.19 -3.91
C ALA A 75 9.54 1.60 -3.29
N ALA A 76 9.43 1.69 -1.97
CA ALA A 76 9.82 2.88 -1.25
C ALA A 76 11.36 2.92 -1.24
N GLU A 77 11.95 3.96 -1.84
CA GLU A 77 13.39 4.27 -1.72
C GLU A 77 13.77 4.64 -0.28
#